data_AF-F0ZHD9-F1
#
_entry.id   AF-F0ZHD9-F1
#
_cell.length_a   1.000
_cell.length_b   1.000
_cell.length_c   1.000
_cell.angle_alpha   90.00
_cell.angle_beta   90.00
_cell.angle_gamma   90.00
#
_symmetry.space_group_name_H-M   'P 1'
#
loop_
_entity.id
_entity.type
_entity.pdbx_description
1 polymer ?
#
loop_
_entity_poly.entity_id
_entity_poly.type
_entity_poly.pdbx_seq_one_letter_code
_entity_poly.pdbx_strand_id
1 'polypeptide(L)'
;LYLQDGFNQPLNFIPPTVQTLFLGNIKYQLTPDSIPATVKHLSLRDGFNQPLNFIPPTVQTLFLGNIKYQLTPDSIPATATHLILLDGFNQPLNFIPPTVQHLYLQNIKYQLTPDSIPATVTDLYLLDGFNQPLDFIPPTVQRLYLYNIKYQLIPGSIPNHLTFLIFDYGFSQHFTKGIIPD
;
A
#
# COMPACT_ATOMS: atom_id res chain seq x y z
N LEU A 1 16.65 -8.92 1.84
CA LEU A 1 16.59 -10.35 2.18
C LEU A 1 15.18 -10.88 1.89
N TYR A 2 15.06 -12.04 1.26
CA TYR A 2 13.77 -12.69 0.98
C TYR A 2 13.65 -13.97 1.79
N LEU A 3 12.59 -14.10 2.59
CA LEU A 3 12.22 -15.32 3.29
C LEU A 3 10.90 -15.82 2.70
N GLN A 4 10.94 -17.00 2.11
CA GLN A 4 9.82 -17.55 1.33
C GLN A 4 8.81 -18.31 2.21
N ASP A 5 7.73 -18.76 1.57
CA ASP A 5 6.63 -19.48 2.20
C ASP A 5 7.10 -20.76 2.89
N GLY A 6 6.56 -20.99 4.09
CA GLY A 6 6.91 -22.16 4.89
C GLY A 6 8.15 -21.99 5.76
N PHE A 7 8.88 -20.86 5.66
CA PHE A 7 10.02 -20.60 6.54
C PHE A 7 9.60 -20.64 8.01
N ASN A 8 10.24 -21.51 8.81
CA ASN A 8 9.82 -21.84 10.17
C ASN A 8 10.98 -21.83 11.19
N GLN A 9 11.89 -20.87 11.06
CA GLN A 9 13.00 -20.68 11.99
C GLN A 9 12.99 -19.27 12.58
N PRO A 10 13.62 -19.04 13.75
CA PRO A 10 13.84 -17.69 14.27
C PRO A 10 14.62 -16.81 13.30
N LEU A 11 14.34 -15.51 13.28
CA LEU A 11 14.97 -14.54 12.36
C LEU A 11 16.24 -13.88 12.95
N ASN A 12 16.80 -14.45 14.02
CA ASN A 12 17.99 -13.90 14.70
C ASN A 12 19.30 -13.98 13.88
N PHE A 13 19.29 -14.66 12.74
CA PHE A 13 20.41 -14.72 11.80
C PHE A 13 20.45 -13.53 10.83
N ILE A 14 19.40 -12.69 10.79
CA ILE A 14 19.36 -11.55 9.86
C ILE A 14 20.42 -10.52 10.30
N PRO A 15 21.42 -10.21 9.46
CA PRO A 15 22.48 -9.31 9.86
C PRO A 15 21.97 -7.86 9.95
N PRO A 16 22.57 -7.01 10.80
CA PRO A 16 22.19 -5.61 10.98
C PRO A 16 22.54 -4.72 9.77
N THR A 17 22.93 -5.30 8.65
CA THR A 17 23.11 -4.60 7.37
C THR A 17 21.85 -4.62 6.50
N VAL A 18 20.85 -5.45 6.85
CA VAL A 18 19.62 -5.56 6.07
C VAL A 18 18.73 -4.34 6.31
N GLN A 19 18.40 -3.65 5.22
CA GLN A 19 17.47 -2.51 5.21
C GLN A 19 16.10 -2.85 4.60
N THR A 20 16.06 -3.86 3.72
CA THR A 20 14.85 -4.32 3.04
C THR A 20 14.62 -5.80 3.29
N LEU A 21 13.44 -6.13 3.83
CA LEU A 21 13.05 -7.50 4.17
C LEU A 21 11.72 -7.84 3.49
N PHE A 22 11.67 -9.00 2.85
CA PHE A 22 10.47 -9.56 2.25
C PHE A 22 10.12 -10.86 2.97
N LEU A 23 8.91 -10.94 3.50
CA LEU A 23 8.39 -12.07 4.25
C LEU A 23 7.19 -12.67 3.51
N GLY A 24 7.33 -13.93 3.10
CA GLY A 24 6.24 -14.79 2.64
C GLY A 24 5.35 -15.26 3.79
N ASN A 25 4.71 -16.41 3.62
CA ASN A 25 3.97 -17.09 4.66
C ASN A 25 4.93 -17.75 5.69
N ILE A 26 5.50 -16.93 6.57
CA ILE A 26 6.37 -17.35 7.67
C ILE A 26 5.55 -18.14 8.70
N LYS A 27 6.05 -19.31 9.09
CA LYS A 27 5.43 -20.20 10.10
C LYS A 27 5.95 -19.97 11.50
N TYR A 28 7.16 -19.45 11.61
CA TYR A 28 7.72 -19.01 12.88
C TYR A 28 6.94 -17.80 13.41
N GLN A 29 6.58 -17.83 14.69
CA GLN A 29 5.85 -16.73 15.32
C GLN A 29 6.75 -15.51 15.49
N LEU A 30 6.42 -14.42 14.79
CA LEU A 30 7.19 -13.18 14.86
C LEU A 30 6.85 -12.38 16.13
N THR A 31 7.88 -11.80 16.72
CA THR A 31 7.84 -10.93 17.91
C THR A 31 8.55 -9.60 17.60
N PRO A 32 8.35 -8.53 18.39
CA PRO A 32 9.00 -7.23 18.16
C PRO A 32 10.51 -7.26 17.96
N ASP A 33 11.22 -8.25 18.53
CA ASP A 33 12.68 -8.41 18.39
C ASP A 33 13.10 -9.32 17.22
N SER A 34 12.15 -9.82 16.43
CA SER A 34 12.42 -10.76 15.33
C SER A 34 13.06 -10.08 14.12
N ILE A 35 12.85 -8.77 13.93
CA ILE A 35 13.36 -8.02 12.79
C ILE A 35 14.37 -6.99 13.28
N PRO A 36 15.60 -6.93 12.72
CA PRO A 36 16.57 -5.92 13.10
C PRO A 36 16.04 -4.49 12.90
N ALA A 37 16.37 -3.59 13.83
CA ALA A 37 16.00 -2.17 13.77
C ALA A 37 16.61 -1.41 12.57
N THR A 38 17.51 -2.03 11.81
CA THR A 38 18.04 -1.47 10.56
C THR A 38 17.06 -1.57 9.40
N VAL A 39 16.02 -2.40 9.50
CA VAL A 39 15.01 -2.53 8.45
C VAL A 39 14.17 -1.27 8.36
N LYS A 40 14.13 -0.70 7.15
CA LYS A 40 13.35 0.50 6.77
C LYS A 40 12.20 0.17 5.82
N HIS A 41 12.36 -0.89 5.04
CA HIS A 41 11.37 -1.35 4.07
C HIS A 41 10.99 -2.80 4.38
N LEU A 42 9.72 -3.03 4.70
CA LEU A 42 9.19 -4.35 5.00
C LEU A 42 8.10 -4.71 3.99
N SER A 43 8.18 -5.89 3.41
CA SER A 43 7.13 -6.42 2.53
C SER A 43 6.58 -7.70 3.10
N LEU A 44 5.29 -7.71 3.42
CA LEU A 44 4.52 -8.88 3.80
C LEU A 44 3.76 -9.37 2.57
N ARG A 45 4.11 -10.55 2.07
CA ARG A 45 3.58 -11.10 0.82
C ARG A 45 2.29 -11.90 1.04
N ASP A 46 1.75 -12.39 -0.05
CA ASP A 46 0.48 -13.13 -0.07
C ASP A 46 0.49 -14.32 0.88
N GLY A 47 -0.61 -14.50 1.60
CA GLY A 47 -0.76 -15.61 2.54
C GLY A 47 -0.10 -15.38 3.90
N PHE A 48 0.56 -14.24 4.13
CA PHE A 48 1.01 -13.84 5.48
C PHE A 48 -0.20 -13.79 6.42
N ASN A 49 -0.13 -14.52 7.54
CA ASN A 49 -1.27 -14.76 8.43
C ASN A 49 -0.89 -14.70 9.91
N GLN A 50 -0.20 -13.64 10.31
CA GLN A 50 0.13 -13.38 11.71
C GLN A 50 -0.25 -11.94 12.08
N PRO A 51 -0.47 -11.62 13.37
CA PRO A 51 -0.55 -10.24 13.82
C PRO A 51 0.69 -9.43 13.43
N LEU A 52 0.54 -8.14 13.13
CA LEU A 52 1.62 -7.26 12.68
C LEU A 52 2.33 -6.49 13.82
N ASN A 53 2.08 -6.86 15.08
CA ASN A 53 2.69 -6.20 16.24
C ASN A 53 4.21 -6.42 16.38
N PHE A 54 4.83 -7.23 15.50
CA PHE A 54 6.26 -7.44 15.43
C PHE A 54 7.01 -6.38 14.60
N ILE A 55 6.29 -5.56 13.82
CA ILE A 55 6.93 -4.63 12.89
C ILE A 55 7.66 -3.55 13.71
N PRO A 56 8.99 -3.41 13.56
CA PRO A 56 9.74 -2.47 14.38
C PRO A 56 9.39 -1.02 13.99
N PRO A 57 9.47 -0.07 14.94
CA PRO A 57 9.17 1.35 14.70
C PRO A 57 10.21 2.04 13.80
N THR A 58 11.09 1.29 13.15
CA THR A 58 12.05 1.80 12.18
C THR A 58 11.56 1.70 10.74
N VAL A 59 10.51 0.91 10.50
CA VAL A 59 9.92 0.70 9.17
C VAL A 59 9.17 1.95 8.71
N GLN A 60 9.62 2.53 7.60
CA GLN A 60 9.02 3.73 6.99
C GLN A 60 8.14 3.38 5.79
N THR A 61 8.45 2.27 5.11
CA THR A 61 7.70 1.78 3.95
C THR A 61 7.24 0.35 4.20
N LEU A 62 5.93 0.15 4.10
CA LEU A 62 5.31 -1.15 4.26
C LEU A 62 4.59 -1.57 2.98
N PHE A 63 4.89 -2.77 2.48
CA PHE A 63 4.19 -3.38 1.37
C PHE A 63 3.33 -4.52 1.89
N LEU A 64 2.04 -4.52 1.58
CA LEU A 64 1.07 -5.51 2.01
C LEU A 64 0.47 -6.22 0.79
N GLY A 65 0.72 -7.52 0.68
CA GLY A 65 0.02 -8.42 -0.24
C GLY A 65 -1.37 -8.81 0.25
N ASN A 66 -1.87 -9.95 -0.19
CA ASN A 66 -3.10 -10.54 0.32
C ASN A 66 -2.90 -11.13 1.74
N ILE A 67 -2.85 -10.23 2.73
CA ILE A 67 -2.73 -10.54 4.15
C ILE A 67 -4.01 -11.23 4.64
N LYS A 68 -3.85 -12.34 5.36
CA LYS A 68 -4.97 -13.14 5.90
C LYS A 68 -5.37 -12.72 7.30
N TYR A 69 -4.47 -12.07 8.04
CA TYR A 69 -4.76 -11.47 9.32
C TYR A 69 -5.58 -10.18 9.15
N GLN A 70 -6.58 -9.96 10.00
CA GLN A 70 -7.41 -8.75 9.97
C GLN A 70 -6.61 -7.54 10.48
N LEU A 71 -6.44 -6.55 9.62
CA LEU A 71 -5.67 -5.36 9.96
C LEU A 71 -6.48 -4.36 10.80
N THR A 72 -5.79 -3.70 11.72
CA THR A 72 -6.28 -2.62 12.59
C THR A 72 -5.30 -1.44 12.55
N PRO A 73 -5.69 -0.23 12.99
CA PRO A 73 -4.77 0.92 13.03
C PRO A 73 -3.43 0.63 13.72
N ASP A 74 -3.43 -0.17 14.78
CA ASP A 74 -2.23 -0.57 15.54
C ASP A 74 -1.36 -1.62 14.82
N SER A 75 -1.82 -2.15 13.67
CA SER A 75 -1.07 -3.12 12.86
C SER A 75 0.07 -2.47 12.07
N ILE A 76 0.05 -1.15 11.91
CA ILE A 76 1.02 -0.41 11.12
C ILE A 76 1.84 0.45 12.09
N PRO A 77 3.18 0.42 12.05
CA PRO A 77 3.99 1.22 12.96
C PRO A 77 3.73 2.71 12.71
N ALA A 78 3.71 3.52 13.78
CA ALA A 78 3.47 4.96 13.70
C ALA A 78 4.56 5.76 12.95
N THR A 79 5.62 5.10 12.50
CA THR A 79 6.68 5.69 11.67
C THR A 79 6.51 5.40 10.18
N ALA A 80 5.55 4.56 9.79
CA ALA A 80 5.23 4.31 8.40
C ALA A 80 4.57 5.55 7.78
N THR A 81 5.21 6.11 6.76
CA THR A 81 4.70 7.23 5.95
C THR A 81 4.27 6.79 4.56
N HIS A 82 4.78 5.64 4.10
CA HIS A 82 4.49 5.04 2.80
C HIS A 82 3.84 3.67 2.99
N LEU A 83 2.66 3.49 2.41
CA LEU A 83 1.94 2.22 2.42
C LEU A 83 1.62 1.78 1.00
N ILE A 84 2.01 0.56 0.66
CA ILE A 84 1.77 -0.04 -0.66
C ILE A 84 0.88 -1.25 -0.49
N LEU A 85 -0.32 -1.19 -1.06
CA LEU A 85 -1.26 -2.31 -1.12
C LEU A 85 -1.13 -2.98 -2.49
N LEU A 86 -0.60 -4.20 -2.49
CA LEU A 86 -0.26 -4.95 -3.69
C LEU A 86 -1.49 -5.65 -4.30
N ASP A 87 -1.31 -6.20 -5.50
CA ASP A 87 -2.34 -6.98 -6.20
C ASP A 87 -2.95 -8.06 -5.29
N GLY A 88 -4.29 -8.16 -5.32
CA GLY A 88 -5.03 -9.12 -4.52
C GLY A 88 -5.29 -8.73 -3.06
N PHE A 89 -4.79 -7.58 -2.57
CA PHE A 89 -5.18 -7.06 -1.25
C PHE A 89 -6.71 -6.88 -1.18
N ASN A 90 -7.36 -7.43 -0.15
CA ASN A 90 -8.82 -7.50 -0.09
C ASN A 90 -9.38 -7.29 1.34
N GLN A 91 -9.01 -6.18 1.97
CA GLN A 91 -9.57 -5.78 3.26
C GLN A 91 -10.01 -4.31 3.23
N PRO A 92 -10.93 -3.88 4.11
CA PRO A 92 -11.23 -2.47 4.31
C PRO A 92 -9.97 -1.69 4.70
N LEU A 93 -9.90 -0.41 4.32
CA LEU A 93 -8.70 0.43 4.52
C LEU A 93 -8.73 1.27 5.81
N ASN A 94 -9.65 0.97 6.73
CA ASN A 94 -9.78 1.67 8.01
C ASN A 94 -8.62 1.39 9.00
N PHE A 95 -7.67 0.53 8.65
CA PHE A 95 -6.45 0.26 9.41
C PHE A 95 -5.31 1.23 9.10
N ILE A 96 -5.42 2.06 8.06
CA ILE A 96 -4.33 2.95 7.67
C ILE A 96 -4.20 4.05 8.73
N PRO A 97 -3.05 4.17 9.42
CA PRO A 97 -2.88 5.16 10.48
C PRO A 97 -2.72 6.57 9.92
N PRO A 98 -2.96 7.63 10.73
CA PRO A 98 -2.81 9.03 10.34
C PRO A 98 -1.35 9.48 10.14
N THR A 99 -0.42 8.54 9.99
CA THR A 99 0.99 8.81 9.70
C THR A 99 1.31 8.60 8.23
N VAL A 100 0.43 7.89 7.50
CA VAL A 100 0.59 7.61 6.07
C VAL A 100 0.24 8.86 5.26
N GLN A 101 1.17 9.28 4.43
CA GLN A 101 1.05 10.42 3.51
C GLN A 101 1.04 9.98 2.05
N HIS A 102 1.73 8.86 1.76
CA HIS A 102 1.85 8.27 0.43
C HIS A 102 1.19 6.90 0.40
N LEU A 103 0.11 6.77 -0.37
CA LEU A 103 -0.64 5.53 -0.51
C LEU A 103 -0.55 5.04 -1.96
N TYR A 104 -0.15 3.79 -2.11
CA TYR A 104 -0.04 3.13 -3.40
C TYR A 104 -1.03 1.99 -3.44
N LEU A 105 -1.93 2.03 -4.43
CA LEU A 105 -2.97 1.03 -4.63
C LEU A 105 -2.72 0.34 -5.97
N GLN A 106 -2.40 -0.95 -5.92
CA GLN A 106 -2.41 -1.80 -7.10
C GLN A 106 -3.83 -2.34 -7.35
N ASN A 107 -3.96 -3.49 -8.02
CA ASN A 107 -5.21 -4.18 -8.32
C ASN A 107 -5.87 -4.81 -7.07
N ILE A 108 -6.13 -3.97 -6.06
CA ILE A 108 -6.82 -4.34 -4.83
C ILE A 108 -8.26 -4.76 -5.13
N LYS A 109 -8.78 -5.70 -4.35
CA LYS A 109 -10.11 -6.31 -4.55
C LYS A 109 -11.20 -5.70 -3.67
N TYR A 110 -10.80 -4.98 -2.63
CA TYR A 110 -11.75 -4.25 -1.78
C TYR A 110 -12.32 -3.05 -2.54
N GLN A 111 -13.65 -2.87 -2.48
CA GLN A 111 -14.32 -1.74 -3.12
C GLN A 111 -14.10 -0.46 -2.32
N LEU A 112 -13.46 0.53 -2.94
CA LEU A 112 -13.16 1.79 -2.29
C LEU A 112 -14.37 2.71 -2.21
N THR A 113 -14.42 3.49 -1.14
CA THR A 113 -15.40 4.54 -0.86
C THR A 113 -14.67 5.82 -0.43
N PRO A 114 -15.31 7.00 -0.46
CA PRO A 114 -14.68 8.27 -0.04
C PRO A 114 -14.02 8.23 1.35
N ASP A 115 -14.54 7.42 2.28
CA ASP A 115 -14.01 7.27 3.64
C ASP A 115 -12.89 6.21 3.75
N SER A 116 -12.53 5.55 2.66
CA SER A 116 -11.49 4.50 2.65
C SER A 116 -10.08 5.06 2.80
N ILE A 117 -9.85 6.30 2.37
CA ILE A 117 -8.52 6.92 2.39
C ILE A 117 -8.45 7.91 3.56
N PRO A 118 -7.49 7.77 4.50
CA PRO A 118 -7.34 8.72 5.59
C PRO A 118 -7.06 10.14 5.09
N ALA A 119 -7.54 11.13 5.84
CA ALA A 119 -7.37 12.56 5.53
C ALA A 119 -5.90 13.02 5.47
N THR A 120 -4.95 12.19 5.93
CA THR A 120 -3.52 12.47 5.92
C THR A 120 -2.83 12.12 4.61
N VAL A 121 -3.49 11.36 3.74
CA VAL A 121 -2.95 10.97 2.44
C VAL A 121 -3.07 12.16 1.49
N THR A 122 -1.92 12.69 1.08
CA THR A 122 -1.82 13.78 0.09
C THR A 122 -1.46 13.26 -1.29
N ASP A 123 -0.84 12.08 -1.35
CA ASP A 123 -0.30 11.47 -2.55
C ASP A 123 -0.88 10.09 -2.75
N LEU A 124 -1.62 9.93 -3.85
CA LEU A 124 -2.24 8.68 -4.22
C LEU A 124 -1.65 8.17 -5.54
N TYR A 125 -1.16 6.93 -5.51
CA TYR A 125 -0.59 6.26 -6.67
C TYR A 125 -1.48 5.08 -7.04
N LEU A 126 -2.11 5.15 -8.21
CA LEU A 126 -2.89 4.05 -8.77
C LEU A 126 -2.00 3.28 -9.74
N LEU A 127 -1.54 2.12 -9.28
CA LEU A 127 -0.54 1.30 -9.94
C LEU A 127 -1.16 0.37 -11.00
N ASP A 128 -0.29 -0.36 -11.70
CA ASP A 128 -0.65 -1.30 -12.75
C ASP A 128 -1.78 -2.25 -12.34
N GLY A 129 -2.81 -2.32 -13.17
CA GLY A 129 -3.95 -3.21 -12.94
C GLY A 129 -5.07 -2.61 -12.09
N PHE A 130 -4.90 -1.43 -11.47
CA PHE A 130 -5.98 -0.78 -10.72
C PHE A 130 -7.22 -0.59 -11.61
N ASN A 131 -8.39 -1.04 -11.16
CA ASN A 131 -9.58 -1.14 -12.00
C ASN A 131 -10.88 -0.76 -11.26
N GLN A 132 -10.88 0.37 -10.56
CA GLN A 132 -12.06 0.91 -9.88
C GLN A 132 -12.32 2.36 -10.33
N PRO A 133 -13.58 2.84 -10.26
CA PRO A 133 -13.88 4.26 -10.41
C PRO A 133 -13.09 5.12 -9.42
N LEU A 134 -12.88 6.40 -9.75
CA LEU A 134 -12.03 7.30 -8.97
C LEU A 134 -12.83 8.25 -8.04
N ASP A 135 -14.11 7.98 -7.84
CA ASP A 135 -15.01 8.77 -6.98
C ASP A 135 -14.74 8.61 -5.47
N PHE A 136 -13.91 7.62 -5.10
CA PHE A 136 -13.44 7.44 -3.72
C PHE A 136 -12.33 8.42 -3.31
N ILE A 137 -11.71 9.14 -4.25
CA ILE A 137 -10.53 9.97 -3.95
C ILE A 137 -10.96 11.21 -3.16
N PRO A 138 -10.54 11.35 -1.88
CA PRO A 138 -11.01 12.46 -1.05
C PRO A 138 -10.33 13.79 -1.42
N PRO A 139 -10.91 14.93 -1.01
CA PRO A 139 -10.34 16.28 -1.21
C PRO A 139 -8.94 16.49 -0.64
N THR A 140 -8.50 15.64 0.27
CA THR A 140 -7.16 15.71 0.89
C THR A 140 -6.06 15.23 -0.05
N VAL A 141 -6.39 14.41 -1.04
CA VAL A 141 -5.43 13.99 -2.07
C VAL A 141 -5.18 15.16 -3.01
N GLN A 142 -3.94 15.63 -3.03
CA GLN A 142 -3.50 16.75 -3.89
C GLN A 142 -2.82 16.25 -5.16
N ARG A 143 -2.18 15.07 -5.09
CA ARG A 143 -1.36 14.50 -6.16
C ARG A 143 -1.86 13.11 -6.49
N LEU A 144 -2.32 12.93 -7.74
CA LEU A 144 -2.75 11.65 -8.27
C LEU A 144 -1.78 11.19 -9.37
N TYR A 145 -1.23 10.00 -9.17
CA TYR A 145 -0.35 9.34 -10.14
C TYR A 145 -1.09 8.14 -10.74
N LEU A 146 -1.20 8.10 -12.07
CA LEU A 146 -1.89 7.06 -12.81
C LEU A 146 -0.87 6.29 -13.67
N TYR A 147 -0.63 5.03 -13.33
CA TYR A 147 0.23 4.11 -14.08
C TYR A 147 -0.62 3.37 -15.15
N ASN A 148 -0.35 2.10 -15.45
CA ASN A 148 -1.16 1.29 -16.38
C ASN A 148 -2.47 0.80 -15.73
N ILE A 149 -3.33 1.74 -15.32
CA ILE A 149 -4.66 1.46 -14.77
C ILE A 149 -5.59 0.86 -15.84
N LYS A 150 -6.49 -0.02 -15.41
CA LYS A 150 -7.48 -0.68 -16.28
C LYS A 150 -8.85 -0.01 -16.26
N TYR A 151 -9.12 0.79 -15.24
CA TYR A 151 -10.35 1.59 -15.21
C TYR A 151 -10.32 2.62 -16.33
N GLN A 152 -11.29 2.55 -17.25
CA GLN A 152 -11.37 3.45 -18.39
C GLN A 152 -11.77 4.85 -17.93
N LEU A 153 -10.87 5.83 -18.14
CA LEU A 153 -11.18 7.22 -17.87
C LEU A 153 -12.21 7.76 -18.86
N ILE A 154 -13.23 8.43 -18.33
CA ILE A 154 -14.24 9.19 -19.07
C ILE A 154 -14.35 10.60 -18.49
N PRO A 155 -14.92 11.58 -19.22
CA PRO A 155 -15.12 12.92 -18.69
C PRO A 155 -15.81 12.91 -17.32
N GLY A 156 -15.26 13.65 -16.36
CA GLY A 156 -15.72 13.66 -14.97
C GLY A 156 -15.23 12.51 -14.08
N SER A 157 -14.44 11.55 -14.61
CA SER A 157 -13.85 10.48 -13.77
C SER A 157 -12.77 10.99 -12.84
N ILE A 158 -11.96 11.95 -13.27
CA ILE A 158 -10.86 12.48 -12.46
C ILE A 158 -11.40 13.61 -11.56
N PRO A 159 -11.14 13.58 -10.25
CA PRO A 159 -11.54 14.67 -9.35
C PRO A 159 -10.93 16.01 -9.75
N ASN A 160 -11.73 17.07 -9.67
CA ASN A 160 -11.34 18.42 -10.09
C ASN A 160 -10.58 19.23 -9.02
N HIS A 161 -10.40 18.68 -7.81
CA HIS A 161 -9.68 19.34 -6.72
C HIS A 161 -8.16 19.06 -6.73
N LEU A 162 -7.69 18.18 -7.61
CA LEU A 162 -6.28 17.77 -7.68
C LEU A 162 -5.39 18.94 -8.09
N THR A 163 -4.25 19.09 -7.41
CA THR A 163 -3.21 20.08 -7.80
C THR A 163 -2.26 19.51 -8.85
N PHE A 164 -1.98 18.21 -8.76
CA PHE A 164 -1.15 17.50 -9.75
C PHE A 164 -1.84 16.22 -10.19
N LEU A 165 -1.94 16.06 -11.50
CA LEU A 165 -2.37 14.83 -12.17
C LEU A 165 -1.22 14.36 -13.06
N ILE A 166 -0.68 13.19 -12.76
CA ILE A 166 0.51 12.66 -13.41
C ILE A 166 0.15 11.32 -14.05
N PHE A 167 0.29 11.24 -15.37
CA PHE A 167 0.18 10.00 -16.11
C PHE A 167 1.60 9.45 -16.29
N ASP A 168 1.87 8.29 -15.70
CA ASP A 168 3.21 7.74 -15.53
C ASP A 168 3.35 6.36 -16.22
N TYR A 169 4.51 5.72 -16.05
CA TYR A 169 4.91 4.40 -16.56
C TYR A 169 3.76 3.53 -17.05
N GLY A 170 3.69 3.35 -18.38
CA GLY A 170 2.78 2.40 -19.01
C GLY A 170 1.32 2.87 -19.11
N PHE A 171 0.96 4.09 -18.71
CA PHE A 171 -0.35 4.65 -18.99
C PHE A 171 -0.57 4.69 -20.52
N SER A 172 -1.62 4.03 -20.99
CA SER A 172 -1.85 3.80 -22.42
C SER A 172 -3.27 4.14 -22.90
N GLN A 173 -4.09 4.75 -22.05
CA GLN A 173 -5.47 5.09 -22.44
C GLN A 173 -5.50 6.34 -23.33
N HIS A 174 -6.47 6.38 -24.25
CA HIS A 174 -6.68 7.54 -25.11
C HIS A 174 -7.41 8.65 -24.37
N PHE A 175 -6.95 9.89 -24.55
CA PHE A 175 -7.63 11.06 -24.04
C PHE A 175 -8.75 11.51 -24.97
N THR A 176 -9.93 11.77 -24.39
CA THR A 176 -11.02 12.52 -25.03
C THR A 176 -11.19 13.86 -24.30
N LYS A 177 -11.81 14.82 -24.98
CA LYS A 177 -12.05 16.15 -24.41
C LYS A 177 -12.87 16.04 -23.12
N GLY A 178 -12.40 16.70 -22.05
CA GLY A 178 -13.06 16.72 -20.74
C GLY A 178 -12.65 15.60 -19.78
N ILE A 179 -11.74 14.69 -20.16
CA ILE A 179 -11.17 13.71 -19.22
C ILE A 179 -10.34 14.38 -18.13
N ILE A 180 -9.48 15.33 -18.53
CA ILE A 180 -8.73 16.16 -17.60
C ILE A 180 -9.65 17.32 -17.22
N PRO A 181 -9.93 17.55 -15.92
CA PRO A 181 -10.70 18.70 -15.45
C PRO A 181 -10.00 20.01 -15.83
N ASP A 182 -10.79 21.08 -15.94
CA ASP A 182 -10.29 22.45 -16.19
C ASP A 182 -9.43 22.98 -15.01
#